data_AF-A0A9X5YZY9-F1
#
_entry.id   AF-A0A9X5YZY9-F1
#
_cell.length_a   1.000
_cell.length_b   1.000
_cell.length_c   1.000
_cell.angle_alpha   90.00
_cell.angle_beta   90.00
_cell.angle_gamma   90.00
#
_symmetry.space_group_name_H-M   'P 1'
#
loop_
_entity.id
_entity.type
_entity.pdbx_description
1 polymer ?
#
loop_
_entity_poly.entity_id
_entity_poly.type
_entity_poly.pdbx_seq_one_letter_code
_entity_poly.pdbx_strand_id
1 'polypeptide(L)'
;MDPSAGPELLDRARRRHARAEDEYDRSPETKAVLEAMFADAAEALAAGHHPDEVEAWFGLAQVRRYQKGRRDDTLAAFDRALAASPEHRGVWDAYLEYVTYSISVDSLLALTERLPSALRPEYLHWLVSVADGRDRWGGMPAADGARYRVELLGLLTRLGDQESLGWFLSETGLTEERTGSHTRAVDILRDAMRTGYPSVKAVDRLTIRLVKDGEWDEAAQALTAVLAKPITSDSTREKLTKRLARCRKLLASSQPKAADLPEPEIETNEAEVDLPPAPLPAARSLVAGQNTPIAVGVWTVVVSWRDPAGKFDVDASALLLADTGKIRSDADFVFYNQRVTPDRTVIHHGEQTIGLGDEVHEQITIDLAALPASVTRVVIAASIDQGDFSSVDGLRLRADRCAGSSESLDIAGPVSFPLHRLGVERAILLAEVYRRNGGWRIRAIGQGYADGLAGIARDFGVHV
;
A
#
# COMPACT_ATOMS: atom_id res chain seq x y z
N MET A 1 13.76 31.10 -32.44
CA MET A 1 15.11 30.61 -32.75
C MET A 1 15.01 29.55 -33.83
N ASP A 2 16.05 29.39 -34.66
CA ASP A 2 16.15 28.27 -35.60
C ASP A 2 16.38 26.96 -34.83
N PRO A 3 15.46 25.98 -34.87
CA PRO A 3 15.60 24.72 -34.13
C PRO A 3 16.85 23.91 -34.52
N SER A 4 17.39 24.13 -35.72
CA SER A 4 18.58 23.42 -36.20
C SER A 4 19.88 23.83 -35.48
N ALA A 5 19.89 24.98 -34.80
CA ALA A 5 21.04 25.48 -34.06
C ALA A 5 21.19 24.87 -32.65
N GLY A 6 20.17 24.19 -32.13
CA GLY A 6 20.11 23.68 -30.76
C GLY A 6 21.32 22.83 -30.32
N PRO A 7 21.73 21.82 -31.10
CA PRO A 7 22.87 20.98 -30.74
C PRO A 7 24.20 21.75 -30.62
N GLU A 8 24.43 22.73 -31.50
CA GLU A 8 25.64 23.56 -31.46
C GLU A 8 25.65 24.47 -30.22
N LEU A 9 24.48 25.03 -29.86
CA LEU A 9 24.32 25.84 -28.65
C LEU A 9 24.62 25.02 -27.39
N LEU A 10 24.08 23.79 -27.30
CA LEU A 10 24.32 22.90 -26.18
C LEU A 10 25.80 22.51 -26.04
N ASP A 11 26.44 22.15 -27.14
CA ASP A 11 27.86 21.79 -27.18
C ASP A 11 28.76 22.97 -26.75
N ARG A 12 28.41 24.19 -27.17
CA ARG A 12 29.08 25.42 -26.71
C ARG A 12 28.89 25.66 -25.21
N ALA A 13 27.66 25.48 -24.69
CA ALA A 13 27.35 25.61 -23.27
C ALA A 13 28.14 24.60 -22.43
N ARG A 14 28.15 23.33 -22.83
CA ARG A 14 28.91 22.25 -22.17
C ARG A 14 30.41 22.54 -22.10
N ARG A 15 31.03 22.96 -23.22
CA ARG A 15 32.44 23.36 -23.22
C ARG A 15 32.74 24.50 -22.27
N ARG A 16 31.90 25.54 -22.27
CA ARG A 16 32.07 26.69 -21.36
C ARG A 16 31.90 26.28 -19.90
N HIS A 17 30.97 25.37 -19.62
CA HIS A 17 30.73 24.83 -18.29
C HIS A 17 31.92 24.01 -17.80
N ALA A 18 32.41 23.06 -18.61
CA ALA A 18 33.60 22.26 -18.29
C ALA A 18 34.82 23.14 -17.98
N ARG A 19 35.05 24.18 -18.80
CA ARG A 19 36.11 25.15 -18.56
C ARG A 19 35.94 25.91 -17.23
N ALA A 20 34.71 26.32 -16.90
CA ALA A 20 34.44 27.00 -15.63
C ALA A 20 34.66 26.07 -14.42
N GLU A 21 34.32 24.78 -14.54
CA GLU A 21 34.62 23.76 -13.52
C GLU A 21 36.13 23.60 -13.33
N ASP A 22 36.89 23.44 -14.43
CA ASP A 22 38.35 23.27 -14.41
C ASP A 22 39.08 24.49 -13.83
N GLU A 23 38.59 25.70 -14.13
CA GLU A 23 39.13 26.97 -13.60
C GLU A 23 38.61 27.28 -12.17
N TYR A 24 37.70 26.47 -11.62
CA TYR A 24 36.98 26.73 -10.38
C TYR A 24 36.29 28.12 -10.35
N ASP A 25 35.85 28.60 -11.52
CA ASP A 25 35.21 29.91 -11.66
C ASP A 25 33.73 29.83 -11.21
N ARG A 26 33.47 30.35 -10.01
CA ARG A 26 32.14 30.42 -9.40
C ARG A 26 31.52 31.82 -9.45
N SER A 27 32.09 32.73 -10.27
CA SER A 27 31.66 34.12 -10.36
C SER A 27 30.19 34.25 -10.79
N PRO A 28 29.46 35.28 -10.29
CA PRO A 28 28.09 35.57 -10.74
C PRO A 28 28.01 35.78 -12.25
N GLU A 29 29.02 36.40 -12.86
CA GLU A 29 29.09 36.68 -14.30
C GLU A 29 29.16 35.39 -15.11
N THR A 30 30.05 34.46 -14.75
CA THR A 30 30.15 33.16 -15.43
C THR A 30 28.87 32.34 -15.26
N LYS A 31 28.23 32.37 -14.08
CA LYS A 31 26.94 31.71 -13.86
C LYS A 31 25.83 32.29 -14.74
N ALA A 32 25.73 33.61 -14.85
CA ALA A 32 24.74 34.27 -15.69
C ALA A 32 24.93 33.95 -17.18
N VAL A 33 26.18 33.92 -17.66
CA VAL A 33 26.49 33.53 -19.04
C VAL A 33 26.12 32.06 -19.30
N LEU A 34 26.53 31.15 -18.41
CA LEU A 34 26.20 29.73 -18.54
C LEU A 34 24.69 29.49 -18.53
N GLU A 35 23.97 30.20 -17.66
CA GLU A 35 22.52 30.11 -17.60
C GLU A 35 21.86 30.52 -18.91
N ALA A 36 22.25 31.67 -19.48
CA ALA A 36 21.73 32.11 -20.77
C ALA A 36 22.04 31.10 -21.88
N MET A 37 23.26 30.57 -21.92
CA MET A 37 23.67 29.58 -22.92
C MET A 37 22.86 28.28 -22.84
N PHE A 38 22.63 27.75 -21.63
CA PHE A 38 21.82 26.54 -21.45
C PHE A 38 20.34 26.81 -21.71
N ALA A 39 19.81 27.98 -21.34
CA ALA A 39 18.43 28.36 -21.62
C ALA A 39 18.18 28.47 -23.14
N ASP A 40 19.05 29.15 -23.88
CA ASP A 40 18.94 29.29 -25.33
C ASP A 40 19.00 27.92 -26.03
N ALA A 41 19.93 27.06 -25.60
CA ALA A 41 20.03 25.69 -26.11
C ALA A 41 18.76 24.88 -25.81
N ALA A 42 18.24 24.95 -24.58
CA ALA A 42 17.08 24.19 -24.16
C ALA A 42 15.81 24.63 -24.91
N GLU A 43 15.59 25.94 -25.09
CA GLU A 43 14.44 26.44 -25.86
C GLU A 43 14.52 26.06 -27.34
N ALA A 44 15.70 26.14 -27.95
CA ALA A 44 15.89 25.75 -29.36
C ALA A 44 15.67 24.24 -29.57
N LEU A 45 16.22 23.41 -28.68
CA LEU A 45 16.08 21.94 -28.75
C LEU A 45 14.63 21.50 -28.46
N ALA A 46 13.97 22.12 -27.48
CA ALA A 46 12.57 21.83 -27.15
C ALA A 46 11.61 22.21 -28.27
N ALA A 47 11.82 23.35 -28.93
CA ALA A 47 11.04 23.73 -30.10
C ALA A 47 11.16 22.72 -31.26
N GLY A 48 12.32 22.07 -31.37
CA GLY A 48 12.59 21.00 -32.33
C GLY A 48 12.20 19.59 -31.88
N HIS A 49 11.72 19.41 -30.64
CA HIS A 49 11.53 18.09 -29.99
C HIS A 49 12.80 17.20 -30.09
N HIS A 50 13.97 17.82 -29.97
CA HIS A 50 15.25 17.13 -30.10
C HIS A 50 15.60 16.40 -28.79
N PRO A 51 16.06 15.14 -28.83
CA PRO A 51 16.31 14.34 -27.61
C PRO A 51 17.31 14.97 -26.64
N ASP A 52 18.28 15.73 -27.15
CA ASP A 52 19.26 16.45 -26.32
C ASP A 52 18.65 17.61 -25.50
N GLU A 53 17.36 17.94 -25.66
CA GLU A 53 16.70 18.94 -24.81
C GLU A 53 16.81 18.59 -23.33
N VAL A 54 16.78 17.29 -22.99
CA VAL A 54 16.91 16.77 -21.62
C VAL A 54 18.22 17.25 -21.00
N GLU A 55 19.30 17.18 -21.77
CA GLU A 55 20.65 17.55 -21.35
C GLU A 55 20.83 19.06 -21.22
N ALA A 56 20.14 19.83 -22.07
CA ALA A 56 20.15 21.29 -21.98
C ALA A 56 19.37 21.78 -20.74
N TRP A 57 18.17 21.24 -20.49
CA TRP A 57 17.40 21.52 -19.29
C TRP A 57 18.11 21.06 -18.01
N PHE A 58 18.75 19.88 -18.06
CA PHE A 58 19.54 19.38 -16.93
C PHE A 58 20.75 20.28 -16.63
N GLY A 59 21.50 20.69 -17.66
CA GLY A 59 22.59 21.65 -17.52
C GLY A 59 22.13 22.99 -16.93
N LEU A 60 20.97 23.50 -17.39
CA LEU A 60 20.37 24.71 -16.84
C LEU A 60 20.05 24.58 -15.34
N ALA A 61 19.44 23.46 -14.93
CA ALA A 61 19.14 23.18 -13.54
C ALA A 61 20.41 23.16 -12.67
N GLN A 62 21.48 22.52 -13.15
CA GLN A 62 22.76 22.40 -12.44
C GLN A 62 23.47 23.75 -12.27
N VAL A 63 23.34 24.67 -13.23
CA VAL A 63 23.88 26.03 -13.09
C VAL A 63 23.06 26.88 -12.11
N ARG A 64 21.74 26.67 -12.04
CA ARG A 64 20.83 27.42 -11.16
C ARG A 64 20.84 26.95 -9.71
N ARG A 65 21.03 25.66 -9.44
CA ARG A 65 20.86 25.07 -8.10
C ARG A 65 21.72 25.70 -6.99
N TYR A 66 22.87 26.29 -7.34
CA TYR A 66 23.79 26.95 -6.41
C TYR A 66 23.58 28.47 -6.27
N GLN A 67 22.53 29.01 -6.87
CA GLN A 67 22.24 30.44 -6.86
C GLN A 67 21.13 30.76 -5.84
N LYS A 68 21.35 31.80 -5.02
CA LYS A 68 20.39 32.23 -4.00
C LYS A 68 19.10 32.75 -4.66
N GLY A 69 17.95 32.29 -4.17
CA GLY A 69 16.62 32.74 -4.65
C GLY A 69 16.17 32.09 -5.96
N ARG A 70 16.91 31.11 -6.50
CA ARG A 70 16.62 30.46 -7.79
C ARG A 70 15.96 29.09 -7.65
N ARG A 71 15.31 28.81 -6.52
CA ARG A 71 14.74 27.47 -6.23
C ARG A 71 13.70 27.06 -7.25
N ASP A 72 12.70 27.89 -7.47
CA ASP A 72 11.59 27.57 -8.37
C ASP A 72 12.08 27.43 -9.83
N ASP A 73 12.99 28.29 -10.26
CA ASP A 73 13.62 28.20 -11.59
C ASP A 73 14.49 26.94 -11.78
N THR A 74 15.09 26.44 -10.69
CA THR A 74 15.86 25.20 -10.68
C THR A 74 14.93 24.00 -10.81
N LEU A 75 13.86 23.97 -10.01
CA LEU A 75 12.86 22.90 -10.06
C LEU A 75 12.14 22.88 -11.40
N ALA A 76 11.77 24.03 -11.95
CA ALA A 76 11.17 24.13 -13.27
C ALA A 76 12.08 23.59 -14.39
N ALA A 77 13.40 23.81 -14.30
CA ALA A 77 14.35 23.25 -15.26
C ALA A 77 14.46 21.72 -15.14
N PHE A 78 14.49 21.17 -13.92
CA PHE A 78 14.42 19.73 -13.71
C PHE A 78 13.09 19.14 -14.21
N ASP A 79 11.97 19.81 -13.97
CA ASP A 79 10.64 19.38 -14.42
C ASP A 79 10.58 19.32 -15.95
N ARG A 80 11.19 20.28 -16.65
CA ARG A 80 11.32 20.25 -18.12
C ARG A 80 12.19 19.11 -18.61
N ALA A 81 13.33 18.85 -17.96
CA ALA A 81 14.19 17.71 -18.30
C ALA A 81 13.46 16.37 -18.12
N LEU A 82 12.74 16.19 -17.00
CA LEU A 82 11.97 14.99 -16.71
C LEU A 82 10.71 14.87 -17.56
N ALA A 83 10.11 15.98 -18.02
CA ALA A 83 9.01 15.94 -18.98
C ALA A 83 9.48 15.38 -20.34
N ALA A 84 10.70 15.73 -20.76
CA ALA A 84 11.31 15.22 -21.99
C ALA A 84 11.82 13.77 -21.85
N SER A 85 12.36 13.39 -20.69
CA SER A 85 12.78 12.01 -20.40
C SER A 85 12.43 11.61 -18.96
N PRO A 86 11.23 11.04 -18.74
CA PRO A 86 10.71 10.72 -17.41
C PRO A 86 11.56 9.73 -16.61
N GLU A 87 12.31 8.85 -17.28
CA GLU A 87 13.13 7.82 -16.64
C GLU A 87 14.62 8.17 -16.61
N HIS A 88 14.99 9.44 -16.84
CA HIS A 88 16.39 9.85 -16.88
C HIS A 88 17.04 9.86 -15.49
N ARG A 89 17.78 8.79 -15.17
CA ARG A 89 18.40 8.53 -13.86
C ARG A 89 19.25 9.69 -13.34
N GLY A 90 20.16 10.23 -14.16
CA GLY A 90 21.04 11.32 -13.73
C GLY A 90 20.29 12.62 -13.38
N VAL A 91 19.10 12.82 -13.96
CA VAL A 91 18.25 13.99 -13.65
C VAL A 91 17.51 13.73 -12.34
N TRP A 92 16.99 12.51 -12.14
CA TRP A 92 16.37 12.09 -10.87
C TRP A 92 17.33 12.14 -9.70
N ASP A 93 18.56 11.66 -9.86
CA ASP A 93 19.60 11.70 -8.81
C ASP A 93 19.84 13.15 -8.33
N ALA A 94 20.05 14.06 -9.27
CA ALA A 94 20.30 15.47 -8.97
C ALA A 94 19.05 16.20 -8.44
N TYR A 95 17.86 15.88 -8.98
CA TYR A 95 16.60 16.44 -8.52
C TYR A 95 16.31 16.03 -7.08
N LEU A 96 16.41 14.74 -6.78
CA LEU A 96 16.19 14.19 -5.44
C LEU A 96 17.17 14.80 -4.44
N GLU A 97 18.47 14.82 -4.76
CA GLU A 97 19.49 15.48 -3.94
C GLU A 97 19.15 16.96 -3.65
N TYR A 98 18.57 17.67 -4.63
CA TYR A 98 18.21 19.07 -4.49
C TYR A 98 16.96 19.30 -3.61
N VAL A 99 15.90 18.51 -3.81
CA VAL A 99 14.62 18.72 -3.11
C VAL A 99 14.64 18.26 -1.66
N THR A 100 15.45 17.25 -1.33
CA THR A 100 15.55 16.73 0.04
C THR A 100 16.45 17.57 0.96
N TYR A 101 16.80 18.79 0.58
CA TYR A 101 17.37 19.76 1.53
C TYR A 101 16.33 20.30 2.53
N SER A 102 15.03 20.17 2.24
CA SER A 102 13.94 20.54 3.15
C SER A 102 12.92 19.40 3.18
N ILE A 103 13.17 18.42 4.04
CA ILE A 103 12.43 17.15 4.10
C ILE A 103 11.18 17.32 4.94
N SER A 104 10.04 16.90 4.38
CA SER A 104 8.79 16.63 5.10
C SER A 104 8.24 15.27 4.67
N VAL A 105 7.35 14.69 5.45
CA VAL A 105 6.64 13.44 5.08
C VAL A 105 5.93 13.61 3.74
N ASP A 106 5.17 14.70 3.59
CA ASP A 106 4.36 14.97 2.40
C ASP A 106 5.25 15.15 1.16
N SER A 107 6.41 15.79 1.32
CA SER A 107 7.41 15.92 0.26
C SER A 107 7.93 14.55 -0.18
N LEU A 108 8.24 13.63 0.73
CA LEU A 108 8.75 12.30 0.37
C LEU A 108 7.68 11.41 -0.30
N LEU A 109 6.42 11.53 0.15
CA LEU A 109 5.30 10.82 -0.47
C LEU A 109 5.04 11.34 -1.89
N ALA A 110 5.02 12.66 -2.07
CA ALA A 110 4.88 13.28 -3.39
C ALA A 110 6.01 12.86 -4.34
N LEU A 111 7.25 12.76 -3.84
CA LEU A 111 8.39 12.25 -4.63
C LEU A 111 8.21 10.78 -5.01
N THR A 112 7.74 9.95 -4.08
CA THR A 112 7.47 8.53 -4.33
C THR A 112 6.40 8.34 -5.41
N GLU A 113 5.32 9.13 -5.34
CA GLU A 113 4.24 9.10 -6.33
C GLU A 113 4.70 9.59 -7.70
N ARG A 114 5.54 10.63 -7.73
CA ARG A 114 6.07 11.22 -8.96
C ARG A 114 7.12 10.33 -9.66
N LEU A 115 7.85 9.49 -8.93
CA LEU A 115 8.83 8.58 -9.51
C LEU A 115 8.16 7.60 -10.48
N PRO A 116 8.72 7.36 -11.68
CA PRO A 116 8.27 6.30 -12.57
C PRO A 116 8.34 4.93 -11.87
N SER A 117 7.40 4.04 -12.17
CA SER A 117 7.37 2.70 -11.59
C SER A 117 8.66 1.91 -11.83
N ALA A 118 9.32 2.10 -12.97
CA ALA A 118 10.59 1.45 -13.31
C ALA A 118 11.77 1.91 -12.43
N LEU A 119 11.69 3.10 -11.84
CA LEU A 119 12.74 3.66 -10.99
C LEU A 119 12.40 3.56 -9.50
N ARG A 120 11.11 3.53 -9.15
CA ARG A 120 10.64 3.60 -7.77
C ARG A 120 11.30 2.56 -6.83
N PRO A 121 11.43 1.27 -7.16
CA PRO A 121 12.05 0.29 -6.27
C PRO A 121 13.48 0.63 -5.86
N GLU A 122 14.25 1.24 -6.77
CA GLU A 122 15.64 1.61 -6.54
C GLU A 122 15.77 2.83 -5.63
N TYR A 123 14.97 3.86 -5.88
CA TYR A 123 15.01 5.10 -5.10
C TYR A 123 14.32 4.98 -3.74
N LEU A 124 13.45 3.98 -3.55
CA LEU A 124 12.71 3.80 -2.31
C LEU A 124 13.63 3.54 -1.11
N HIS A 125 14.74 2.83 -1.32
CA HIS A 125 15.77 2.65 -0.29
C HIS A 125 16.28 3.99 0.25
N TRP A 126 16.55 4.93 -0.65
CA TRP A 126 17.05 6.23 -0.27
C TRP A 126 15.99 7.06 0.46
N LEU A 127 14.76 7.12 -0.05
CA LEU A 127 13.67 7.87 0.59
C LEU A 127 13.34 7.34 2.00
N VAL A 128 13.38 6.02 2.20
CA VAL A 128 13.22 5.41 3.53
C VAL A 128 14.43 5.69 4.43
N SER A 129 15.65 5.69 3.90
CA SER A 129 16.87 6.02 4.66
C SER A 129 16.84 7.45 5.21
N VAL A 130 16.35 8.40 4.41
CA VAL A 130 16.12 9.79 4.82
C VAL A 130 15.14 9.84 5.99
N ALA A 131 14.07 9.04 5.96
CA ALA A 131 13.10 8.96 7.04
C ALA A 131 13.65 8.37 8.34
N ASP A 132 14.68 7.53 8.26
CA ASP A 132 15.35 6.96 9.42
C ASP A 132 16.47 7.83 10.00
N GLY A 133 16.76 9.00 9.38
CA GLY A 133 17.88 9.85 9.78
C GLY A 133 19.23 9.16 9.65
N ARG A 134 19.35 8.20 8.72
CA ARG A 134 20.58 7.44 8.44
C ARG A 134 21.41 8.04 7.31
N ASP A 135 20.96 9.12 6.69
CA ASP A 135 21.61 9.75 5.54
C ASP A 135 22.41 11.02 5.92
N ARG A 136 23.38 11.38 5.08
CA ARG A 136 24.28 12.53 5.20
C ARG A 136 23.58 13.90 5.10
N TRP A 137 22.30 13.92 4.70
CA TRP A 137 21.55 15.11 4.32
C TRP A 137 20.49 15.56 5.33
N GLY A 138 20.29 14.81 6.41
CA GLY A 138 19.34 15.16 7.48
C GLY A 138 18.53 13.96 7.94
N GLY A 139 17.92 14.10 9.12
CA GLY A 139 16.97 13.15 9.67
C GLY A 139 15.69 13.86 10.07
N MET A 140 14.55 13.23 9.80
CA MET A 140 13.28 13.70 10.31
C MET A 140 13.07 13.27 11.76
N PRO A 141 12.23 13.97 12.54
CA PRO A 141 11.80 13.50 13.84
C PRO A 141 11.29 12.06 13.75
N ALA A 142 11.57 11.23 14.76
CA ALA A 142 11.19 9.82 14.75
C ALA A 142 9.69 9.59 14.53
N ALA A 143 8.85 10.51 15.03
CA ALA A 143 7.40 10.50 14.82
C ALA A 143 7.04 10.69 13.33
N ASP A 144 7.72 11.62 12.64
CA ASP A 144 7.53 11.85 11.20
C ASP A 144 8.04 10.67 10.38
N GLY A 145 9.16 10.04 10.79
CA GLY A 145 9.66 8.82 10.14
C GLY A 145 8.71 7.63 10.28
N ALA A 146 8.07 7.48 11.45
CA ALA A 146 7.04 6.48 11.67
C ALA A 146 5.79 6.76 10.82
N ARG A 147 5.34 8.03 10.80
CA ARG A 147 4.21 8.48 9.98
C ARG A 147 4.47 8.22 8.50
N TYR A 148 5.63 8.63 7.98
CA TYR A 148 6.03 8.40 6.60
C TYR A 148 5.95 6.92 6.22
N ARG A 149 6.42 5.99 7.06
CA ARG A 149 6.34 4.56 6.78
C ARG A 149 4.90 4.05 6.65
N VAL A 150 4.00 4.51 7.52
CA VAL A 150 2.58 4.12 7.48
C VAL A 150 1.93 4.66 6.21
N GLU A 151 2.14 5.94 5.91
CA GLU A 151 1.57 6.57 4.72
C GLU A 151 2.15 6.00 3.42
N LEU A 152 3.46 5.67 3.41
CA LEU A 152 4.15 5.04 2.29
C LEU A 152 3.58 3.66 1.99
N LEU A 153 3.29 2.84 3.01
CA LEU A 153 2.62 1.56 2.81
C LEU A 153 1.27 1.73 2.11
N GLY A 154 0.47 2.70 2.55
CA GLY A 154 -0.80 3.05 1.94
C GLY A 154 -0.63 3.52 0.49
N LEU A 155 0.35 4.37 0.23
CA LEU A 155 0.66 4.87 -1.12
C LEU A 155 1.07 3.74 -2.07
N LEU A 156 2.03 2.90 -1.70
CA LEU A 156 2.49 1.79 -2.53
C LEU A 156 1.37 0.78 -2.83
N THR A 157 0.50 0.54 -1.84
CA THR A 157 -0.69 -0.29 -2.02
C THR A 157 -1.66 0.31 -3.03
N ARG A 158 -1.94 1.62 -2.95
CA ARG A 158 -2.81 2.33 -3.91
C ARG A 158 -2.23 2.37 -5.31
N LEU A 159 -0.92 2.55 -5.45
CA LEU A 159 -0.22 2.55 -6.74
C LEU A 159 -0.18 1.15 -7.39
N GLY A 160 -0.42 0.08 -6.62
CA GLY A 160 -0.34 -1.29 -7.12
C GLY A 160 1.09 -1.75 -7.45
N ASP A 161 2.11 -1.02 -6.98
CA ASP A 161 3.53 -1.33 -7.24
C ASP A 161 4.01 -2.45 -6.32
N GLN A 162 3.84 -3.69 -6.78
CA GLN A 162 4.17 -4.89 -6.01
C GLN A 162 5.68 -5.02 -5.74
N GLU A 163 6.53 -4.50 -6.61
CA GLU A 163 7.98 -4.60 -6.42
C GLU A 163 8.45 -3.68 -5.29
N SER A 164 8.04 -2.40 -5.33
CA SER A 164 8.30 -1.44 -4.27
C SER A 164 7.66 -1.88 -2.94
N LEU A 165 6.43 -2.37 -2.97
CA LEU A 165 5.72 -2.87 -1.80
C LEU A 165 6.42 -4.09 -1.18
N GLY A 166 6.84 -5.04 -2.02
CA GLY A 166 7.56 -6.25 -1.60
C GLY A 166 8.89 -5.93 -0.93
N TRP A 167 9.65 -4.99 -1.51
CA TRP A 167 10.87 -4.47 -0.90
C TRP A 167 10.59 -3.78 0.44
N PHE A 168 9.59 -2.90 0.49
CA PHE A 168 9.26 -2.12 1.69
C PHE A 168 8.83 -3.01 2.87
N LEU A 169 7.96 -3.99 2.60
CA LEU A 169 7.53 -4.97 3.60
C LEU A 169 8.68 -5.86 4.05
N SER A 170 9.59 -6.23 3.14
CA SER A 170 10.79 -6.98 3.49
C SER A 170 11.66 -6.24 4.50
N GLU A 171 11.95 -4.96 4.26
CA GLU A 171 12.75 -4.15 5.17
C GLU A 171 12.03 -3.87 6.50
N THR A 172 10.72 -3.66 6.45
CA THR A 172 9.88 -3.45 7.65
C THR A 172 9.88 -4.70 8.52
N GLY A 173 9.65 -5.88 7.95
CA GLY A 173 9.65 -7.15 8.68
C GLY A 173 11.01 -7.49 9.28
N LEU A 174 12.10 -7.24 8.55
CA LEU A 174 13.47 -7.40 9.05
C LEU A 174 13.80 -6.42 10.20
N THR A 175 13.25 -5.22 10.16
CA THR A 175 13.39 -4.23 11.25
C THR A 175 12.61 -4.69 12.47
N GLU A 176 11.35 -5.09 12.30
CA GLU A 176 10.48 -5.58 13.37
C GLU A 176 11.06 -6.83 14.06
N GLU A 177 11.71 -7.72 13.30
CA GLU A 177 12.41 -8.89 13.86
C GLU A 177 13.53 -8.47 14.82
N ARG A 178 14.20 -7.33 14.55
CA ARG A 178 15.37 -6.87 15.28
C ARG A 178 15.01 -6.02 16.50
N THR A 179 13.92 -5.26 16.43
CA THR A 179 13.56 -4.25 17.44
C THR A 179 12.20 -4.49 18.11
N GLY A 180 11.40 -5.43 17.62
CA GLY A 180 10.00 -5.58 18.00
C GLY A 180 9.56 -7.03 18.18
N SER A 181 8.31 -7.33 17.78
CA SER A 181 7.69 -8.63 18.00
C SER A 181 8.04 -9.62 16.90
N HIS A 182 8.58 -10.78 17.29
CA HIS A 182 8.89 -11.86 16.35
C HIS A 182 7.66 -12.34 15.56
N THR A 183 6.48 -12.37 16.19
CA THR A 183 5.23 -12.74 15.52
C THR A 183 4.85 -11.72 14.45
N ARG A 184 4.91 -10.44 14.79
CA ARG A 184 4.60 -9.35 13.86
C ARG A 184 5.59 -9.31 12.68
N ALA A 185 6.86 -9.60 12.94
CA ALA A 185 7.87 -9.72 11.90
C ALA A 185 7.53 -10.84 10.91
N VAL A 186 7.10 -12.02 11.39
CA VAL A 186 6.68 -13.12 10.52
C VAL A 186 5.49 -12.73 9.66
N ASP A 187 4.47 -12.06 10.23
CA ASP A 187 3.29 -11.63 9.49
C ASP A 187 3.65 -10.65 8.37
N ILE A 188 4.49 -9.64 8.66
CA ILE A 188 4.95 -8.67 7.67
C ILE A 188 5.81 -9.33 6.58
N LEU A 189 6.67 -10.28 6.95
CA LEU A 189 7.49 -11.02 5.99
C LEU A 189 6.62 -11.92 5.09
N ARG A 190 5.52 -12.49 5.61
CA ARG A 190 4.52 -13.20 4.80
C ARG A 190 3.81 -12.26 3.83
N ASP A 191 3.46 -11.04 4.26
CA ASP A 191 2.93 -10.01 3.36
C ASP A 191 3.93 -9.67 2.25
N ALA A 192 5.23 -9.55 2.57
CA ALA A 192 6.26 -9.38 1.56
C ALA A 192 6.30 -10.53 0.55
N MET A 193 6.15 -11.78 0.99
CA MET A 193 6.05 -12.94 0.08
C MET A 193 4.87 -12.84 -0.88
N ARG A 194 3.71 -12.38 -0.39
CA ARG A 194 2.46 -12.26 -1.17
C ARG A 194 2.56 -11.28 -2.33
N THR A 195 3.42 -10.27 -2.22
CA THR A 195 3.70 -9.34 -3.34
C THR A 195 4.35 -10.02 -4.54
N GLY A 196 4.99 -11.17 -4.32
CA GLY A 196 5.83 -11.83 -5.32
C GLY A 196 7.24 -11.23 -5.43
N TYR A 197 7.56 -10.14 -4.74
CA TYR A 197 8.87 -9.45 -4.76
C TYR A 197 9.54 -9.32 -3.37
N PRO A 198 9.61 -10.39 -2.55
CA PRO A 198 10.33 -10.32 -1.28
C PRO A 198 11.84 -10.20 -1.51
N SER A 199 12.56 -9.57 -0.58
CA SER A 199 14.01 -9.58 -0.59
C SER A 199 14.57 -10.96 -0.23
N VAL A 200 15.71 -11.35 -0.81
CA VAL A 200 16.37 -12.64 -0.51
C VAL A 200 16.63 -12.79 0.99
N LYS A 201 16.98 -11.69 1.67
CA LYS A 201 17.22 -11.65 3.11
C LYS A 201 15.94 -11.89 3.91
N ALA A 202 14.82 -11.30 3.50
CA ALA A 202 13.51 -11.54 4.11
C ALA A 202 13.12 -13.02 4.02
N VAL A 203 13.28 -13.64 2.84
CA VAL A 203 13.01 -15.07 2.63
C VAL A 203 13.91 -15.94 3.52
N ASP A 204 15.21 -15.62 3.60
CA ASP A 204 16.14 -16.35 4.46
C ASP A 204 15.73 -16.32 5.93
N ARG A 205 15.35 -15.14 6.44
CA ARG A 205 14.92 -14.96 7.84
C ARG A 205 13.59 -15.65 8.13
N LEU A 206 12.58 -15.45 7.27
CA LEU A 206 11.28 -16.10 7.40
C LEU A 206 11.41 -17.62 7.42
N THR A 207 12.16 -18.19 6.47
CA THR A 207 12.28 -19.66 6.33
C THR A 207 13.08 -20.31 7.46
N ILE A 208 13.99 -19.59 8.14
CA ILE A 208 14.60 -20.08 9.38
C ILE A 208 13.53 -20.30 10.44
N ARG A 209 12.57 -19.37 10.54
CA ARG A 209 11.53 -19.40 11.55
C ARG A 209 10.47 -20.46 11.24
N LEU A 210 9.94 -20.49 10.02
CA LEU A 210 8.98 -21.49 9.58
C LEU A 210 9.49 -22.92 9.80
N VAL A 211 10.76 -23.19 9.47
CA VAL A 211 11.36 -24.51 9.71
C VAL A 211 11.44 -24.87 11.20
N LYS A 212 11.71 -23.88 12.06
CA LYS A 212 11.76 -24.07 13.52
C LYS A 212 10.36 -24.38 14.08
N ASP A 213 9.34 -23.76 13.52
CA ASP A 213 7.95 -23.88 13.97
C ASP A 213 7.22 -25.08 13.32
N GLY A 214 7.89 -25.84 12.43
CA GLY A 214 7.34 -27.04 11.80
C GLY A 214 6.59 -26.76 10.48
N GLU A 215 6.58 -25.52 10.02
CA GLU A 215 5.88 -25.05 8.82
C GLU A 215 6.73 -25.29 7.55
N TRP A 216 7.10 -26.56 7.32
CA TRP A 216 8.06 -26.92 6.27
C TRP A 216 7.53 -26.73 4.85
N ASP A 217 6.21 -26.82 4.66
CA ASP A 217 5.58 -26.63 3.35
C ASP A 217 5.69 -25.18 2.90
N GLU A 218 5.23 -24.23 3.73
CA GLU A 218 5.37 -22.80 3.48
C GLU A 218 6.84 -22.40 3.30
N ALA A 219 7.74 -22.95 4.13
CA ALA A 219 9.17 -22.72 3.97
C ALA A 219 9.70 -23.21 2.61
N ALA A 220 9.26 -24.38 2.15
CA ALA A 220 9.67 -24.93 0.86
C ALA A 220 9.12 -24.13 -0.33
N GLN A 221 7.89 -23.63 -0.24
CA GLN A 221 7.30 -22.76 -1.25
C GLN A 221 8.08 -21.44 -1.36
N ALA A 222 8.34 -20.77 -0.23
CA ALA A 222 9.10 -19.52 -0.19
C ALA A 222 10.53 -19.69 -0.72
N LEU A 223 11.22 -20.78 -0.35
CA LEU A 223 12.57 -21.10 -0.84
C LEU A 223 12.58 -21.41 -2.34
N THR A 224 11.56 -22.10 -2.85
CA THR A 224 11.44 -22.40 -4.28
C THR A 224 11.25 -21.11 -5.07
N ALA A 225 10.35 -20.22 -4.62
CA ALA A 225 10.09 -18.95 -5.28
C ALA A 225 11.33 -18.04 -5.34
N VAL A 226 12.10 -17.94 -4.25
CA VAL A 226 13.30 -17.08 -4.24
C VAL A 226 14.45 -17.67 -5.06
N LEU A 227 14.62 -18.99 -5.08
CA LEU A 227 15.68 -19.67 -5.84
C LEU A 227 15.44 -19.64 -7.35
N ALA A 228 14.20 -19.39 -7.80
CA ALA A 228 13.88 -19.16 -9.21
C ALA A 228 14.39 -17.80 -9.71
N LYS A 229 14.73 -16.87 -8.81
CA LYS A 229 15.22 -15.53 -9.15
C LYS A 229 16.75 -15.46 -9.11
N PRO A 230 17.37 -14.49 -9.81
CA PRO A 230 18.80 -14.23 -9.69
C PRO A 230 19.19 -13.89 -8.24
N ILE A 231 20.13 -14.65 -7.68
CA ILE A 231 20.75 -14.39 -6.37
C ILE A 231 22.24 -14.16 -6.59
N THR A 232 22.74 -12.99 -6.20
CA THR A 232 24.14 -12.56 -6.43
C THR A 232 25.17 -13.36 -5.64
N SER A 233 24.80 -13.85 -4.44
CA SER A 233 25.71 -14.58 -3.55
C SER A 233 25.55 -16.08 -3.70
N ASP A 234 26.57 -16.75 -4.24
CA ASP A 234 26.60 -18.22 -4.38
C ASP A 234 26.47 -18.93 -3.04
N SER A 235 27.12 -18.42 -1.99
CA SER A 235 27.01 -18.98 -0.64
C SER A 235 25.58 -18.84 -0.07
N THR A 236 24.91 -17.73 -0.34
CA THR A 236 23.49 -17.55 0.04
C THR A 236 22.60 -18.53 -0.72
N ARG A 237 22.81 -18.66 -2.04
CA ARG A 237 22.08 -19.61 -2.88
C ARG A 237 22.26 -21.04 -2.37
N GLU A 238 23.49 -21.46 -2.10
CA GLU A 238 23.80 -22.79 -1.57
C GLU A 238 23.10 -23.03 -0.22
N LYS A 239 23.13 -22.05 0.69
CA LYS A 239 22.46 -22.13 1.99
C LYS A 239 20.95 -22.34 1.84
N LEU A 240 20.30 -21.57 0.96
CA LEU A 240 18.86 -21.66 0.71
C LEU A 240 18.49 -22.99 0.04
N THR A 241 19.28 -23.45 -0.93
CA THR A 241 19.10 -24.76 -1.58
C THR A 241 19.19 -25.91 -0.59
N LYS A 242 20.18 -25.89 0.31
CA LYS A 242 20.30 -26.90 1.38
C LYS A 242 19.09 -26.89 2.32
N ARG A 243 18.57 -25.70 2.67
CA ARG A 243 17.36 -25.57 3.48
C ARG A 243 16.13 -26.13 2.75
N LEU A 244 15.99 -25.88 1.46
CA LEU A 244 14.88 -26.41 0.65
C LEU A 244 14.91 -27.93 0.61
N ALA A 245 16.08 -28.53 0.37
CA ALA A 245 16.26 -29.98 0.40
C ALA A 245 15.89 -30.57 1.78
N ARG A 246 16.26 -29.89 2.88
CA ARG A 246 15.87 -30.28 4.23
C ARG A 246 14.36 -30.22 4.45
N CYS A 247 13.69 -29.15 4.01
CA CYS A 247 12.23 -29.02 4.14
C CYS A 247 11.51 -30.14 3.39
N ARG A 248 11.91 -30.42 2.14
CA ARG A 248 11.36 -31.52 1.33
C ARG A 248 11.54 -32.90 2.00
N LYS A 249 12.71 -33.15 2.61
CA LYS A 249 12.95 -34.39 3.37
C LYS A 249 12.03 -34.52 4.58
N LEU A 250 11.81 -33.43 5.32
CA LEU A 250 10.94 -33.42 6.50
C LEU A 250 9.46 -33.61 6.12
N LEU A 251 9.02 -33.01 5.01
CA LEU A 251 7.68 -33.24 4.44
C LEU A 251 7.47 -34.70 4.05
N ALA A 252 8.42 -35.31 3.35
CA ALA A 252 8.35 -36.72 2.99
C ALA A 252 8.35 -37.68 4.21
N SER A 253 8.95 -37.24 5.33
CA SER A 253 9.01 -38.04 6.56
C SER A 253 7.81 -37.85 7.48
N SER A 254 6.98 -36.83 7.25
CA SER A 254 5.81 -36.49 8.07
C SER A 254 4.49 -36.98 7.48
N GLN A 255 4.49 -37.45 6.23
CA GLN A 255 3.36 -38.19 5.67
C GLN A 255 3.32 -39.61 6.26
N PRO A 256 2.13 -40.11 6.66
CA PRO A 256 2.02 -41.48 7.17
C PRO A 256 2.46 -42.49 6.09
N LYS A 257 3.22 -43.52 6.49
CA LYS A 257 3.57 -44.63 5.62
C LYS A 257 2.29 -45.23 5.04
N ALA A 258 2.16 -45.21 3.72
CA ALA A 258 1.11 -45.89 2.98
C ALA A 258 1.17 -47.40 3.25
N ALA A 259 0.42 -47.86 4.24
CA ALA A 259 0.03 -49.24 4.43
C ALA A 259 -1.40 -49.22 4.99
N ASP A 260 -2.30 -49.89 4.28
CA ASP A 260 -3.73 -50.04 4.52
C ASP A 260 -4.62 -48.82 4.27
N LEU A 261 -5.08 -48.68 3.03
CA LEU A 261 -6.49 -48.40 2.65
C LEU A 261 -6.65 -48.74 1.15
N PRO A 262 -7.79 -49.34 0.72
CA PRO A 262 -7.97 -49.84 -0.65
C PRO A 262 -8.18 -48.72 -1.67
N GLU A 263 -7.69 -48.94 -2.88
CA GLU A 263 -7.66 -48.01 -4.02
C GLU A 263 -9.06 -47.53 -4.44
N PRO A 264 -9.25 -46.22 -4.72
CA PRO A 264 -10.33 -45.79 -5.59
C PRO A 264 -9.86 -45.82 -7.05
N GLU A 265 -10.72 -46.31 -7.93
CA GLU A 265 -10.56 -46.25 -9.39
C GLU A 265 -10.39 -44.79 -9.84
N ILE A 266 -9.26 -44.50 -10.48
CA ILE A 266 -8.99 -43.20 -11.12
C ILE A 266 -9.30 -43.34 -12.61
N GLU A 267 -10.38 -42.71 -13.07
CA GLU A 267 -10.52 -42.35 -14.47
C GLU A 267 -9.49 -41.27 -14.81
N THR A 268 -8.62 -41.58 -15.77
CA THR A 268 -7.62 -40.66 -16.30
C THR A 268 -8.29 -39.60 -17.16
N ASN A 269 -8.08 -38.33 -16.83
CA ASN A 269 -8.19 -37.27 -17.82
C ASN A 269 -7.04 -36.28 -17.65
N GLU A 270 -6.02 -36.46 -18.50
CA GLU A 270 -4.97 -35.49 -18.79
C GLU A 270 -5.53 -34.46 -19.77
N ALA A 271 -5.60 -33.19 -19.36
CA ALA A 271 -5.56 -32.03 -20.25
C ALA A 271 -5.20 -30.79 -19.44
N GLU A 272 -3.90 -30.53 -19.37
CA GLU A 272 -3.33 -29.26 -18.93
C GLU A 272 -3.59 -28.22 -20.04
N VAL A 273 -4.36 -27.17 -19.74
CA VAL A 273 -4.54 -26.01 -20.63
C VAL A 273 -4.08 -24.77 -19.86
N ASP A 274 -2.93 -24.26 -20.29
CA ASP A 274 -2.37 -22.96 -19.92
C ASP A 274 -3.32 -21.84 -20.39
N LEU A 275 -3.95 -21.14 -19.43
CA LEU A 275 -4.77 -19.95 -19.66
C LEU A 275 -4.03 -18.75 -19.04
N PRO A 276 -3.88 -17.63 -19.77
CA PRO A 276 -3.27 -16.43 -19.22
C PRO A 276 -4.10 -15.89 -18.03
N PRO A 277 -3.48 -15.16 -17.08
CA PRO A 277 -4.18 -14.64 -15.92
C PRO A 277 -5.35 -13.75 -16.37
N ALA A 278 -6.56 -14.13 -15.97
CA ALA A 278 -7.77 -13.40 -16.28
C ALA A 278 -7.72 -11.99 -15.67
N PRO A 279 -8.28 -10.96 -16.36
CA PRO A 279 -8.40 -9.63 -15.77
C PRO A 279 -9.21 -9.69 -14.47
N LEU A 280 -8.78 -8.91 -13.47
CA LEU A 280 -9.48 -8.75 -12.19
C LEU A 280 -10.95 -8.40 -12.43
N PRO A 281 -11.93 -9.04 -11.75
CA PRO A 281 -13.35 -8.73 -11.95
C PRO A 281 -13.68 -7.31 -11.48
N ALA A 282 -14.58 -6.65 -12.22
CA ALA A 282 -15.06 -5.31 -11.89
C ALA A 282 -15.72 -5.23 -10.49
N ALA A 283 -15.55 -4.08 -9.82
CA ALA A 283 -16.24 -3.71 -8.58
C ALA A 283 -17.76 -3.93 -8.68
N ARG A 284 -18.38 -4.49 -7.63
CA ARG A 284 -19.83 -4.75 -7.60
C ARG A 284 -20.50 -3.75 -6.66
N SER A 285 -21.22 -2.76 -7.18
CA SER A 285 -22.02 -1.86 -6.34
C SER A 285 -23.32 -2.54 -5.91
N LEU A 286 -23.68 -2.41 -4.63
CA LEU A 286 -24.95 -2.89 -4.08
C LEU A 286 -25.79 -1.69 -3.63
N VAL A 287 -27.11 -1.76 -3.84
CA VAL A 287 -28.07 -0.81 -3.25
C VAL A 287 -28.75 -1.43 -2.04
N ALA A 288 -29.31 -0.58 -1.15
CA ALA A 288 -30.03 -1.00 0.06
C ALA A 288 -30.97 -2.20 -0.20
N GLY A 289 -30.88 -3.23 0.65
CA GLY A 289 -31.60 -4.48 0.53
C GLY A 289 -30.94 -5.56 -0.35
N GLN A 290 -30.03 -5.18 -1.26
CA GLN A 290 -29.30 -6.17 -2.07
C GLN A 290 -28.25 -6.90 -1.22
N ASN A 291 -27.99 -8.14 -1.59
CA ASN A 291 -27.01 -8.98 -0.91
C ASN A 291 -26.30 -9.89 -1.90
N THR A 292 -25.07 -10.26 -1.56
CA THR A 292 -24.22 -11.11 -2.39
C THR A 292 -23.49 -12.11 -1.48
N PRO A 293 -23.26 -13.37 -1.92
CA PRO A 293 -22.42 -14.28 -1.15
C PRO A 293 -21.00 -13.73 -1.03
N ILE A 294 -20.33 -14.09 0.05
CA ILE A 294 -18.92 -13.75 0.26
C ILE A 294 -18.17 -14.98 0.72
N ALA A 295 -16.91 -15.10 0.33
CA ALA A 295 -16.07 -16.21 0.73
C ALA A 295 -15.68 -16.14 2.21
N VAL A 296 -15.51 -17.30 2.84
CA VAL A 296 -14.89 -17.41 4.17
C VAL A 296 -13.46 -16.86 4.11
N GLY A 297 -13.05 -16.11 5.14
CA GLY A 297 -11.70 -15.54 5.25
C GLY A 297 -11.72 -14.22 5.99
N VAL A 298 -10.60 -13.52 5.95
CA VAL A 298 -10.45 -12.19 6.56
C VAL A 298 -10.93 -11.12 5.58
N TRP A 299 -11.81 -10.25 6.07
CA TRP A 299 -12.39 -9.13 5.33
C TRP A 299 -12.05 -7.82 6.03
N THR A 300 -11.62 -6.83 5.26
CA THR A 300 -11.47 -5.45 5.71
C THR A 300 -12.63 -4.63 5.18
N VAL A 301 -13.38 -4.03 6.10
CA VAL A 301 -14.46 -3.09 5.84
C VAL A 301 -13.92 -1.69 6.03
N VAL A 302 -14.05 -0.84 5.02
CA VAL A 302 -13.66 0.57 5.03
C VAL A 302 -14.92 1.42 4.95
N VAL A 303 -15.15 2.26 5.95
CA VAL A 303 -16.18 3.32 5.94
C VAL A 303 -15.48 4.63 5.60
N SER A 304 -16.00 5.40 4.64
CA SER A 304 -15.44 6.71 4.27
C SER A 304 -16.51 7.78 4.14
N TRP A 305 -16.15 9.03 4.43
CA TRP A 305 -17.00 10.21 4.28
C TRP A 305 -16.15 11.45 4.04
N ARG A 306 -16.79 12.55 3.63
CA ARG A 306 -16.13 13.85 3.49
C ARG A 306 -16.29 14.73 4.72
N ASP A 307 -15.18 15.22 5.25
CA ASP A 307 -15.07 16.22 6.29
C ASP A 307 -13.99 17.29 5.99
N PRO A 308 -14.28 18.27 5.11
CA PRO A 308 -13.35 19.36 4.75
C PRO A 308 -12.90 20.24 5.91
N ALA A 309 -13.69 20.29 6.99
CA ALA A 309 -13.52 21.25 8.07
C ALA A 309 -13.19 20.59 9.42
N GLY A 310 -13.01 19.26 9.46
CA GLY A 310 -12.86 18.51 10.70
C GLY A 310 -14.06 18.69 11.63
N LYS A 311 -15.26 18.86 11.06
CA LYS A 311 -16.47 19.24 11.78
C LYS A 311 -17.26 18.02 12.26
N PHE A 312 -17.11 16.86 11.62
CA PHE A 312 -17.96 15.70 11.84
C PHE A 312 -17.21 14.60 12.58
N ASP A 313 -17.66 14.32 13.80
CA ASP A 313 -17.18 13.19 14.60
C ASP A 313 -18.00 11.95 14.25
N VAL A 314 -17.64 11.29 13.13
CA VAL A 314 -18.30 10.08 12.64
C VAL A 314 -17.46 8.87 13.00
N ASP A 315 -18.05 7.92 13.72
CA ASP A 315 -17.42 6.67 14.13
C ASP A 315 -18.03 5.49 13.39
N ALA A 316 -17.19 4.60 12.85
CA ALA A 316 -17.59 3.27 12.41
C ALA A 316 -17.54 2.27 13.58
N SER A 317 -18.50 1.35 13.62
CA SER A 317 -18.58 0.31 14.64
C SER A 317 -19.08 -1.01 14.09
N ALA A 318 -18.82 -2.10 14.83
CA ALA A 318 -19.29 -3.43 14.52
C ALA A 318 -20.03 -4.06 15.71
N LEU A 319 -21.20 -4.65 15.45
CA LEU A 319 -21.97 -5.43 16.43
C LEU A 319 -21.98 -6.90 16.04
N LEU A 320 -21.47 -7.77 16.91
CA LEU A 320 -21.48 -9.22 16.72
C LEU A 320 -22.74 -9.79 17.37
N LEU A 321 -23.65 -10.29 16.55
CA LEU A 321 -24.99 -10.73 16.98
C LEU A 321 -25.10 -12.26 17.02
N ALA A 322 -25.72 -12.74 18.08
CA ALA A 322 -26.20 -14.11 18.20
C ALA A 322 -27.43 -14.36 17.33
N ASP A 323 -27.89 -15.61 17.30
CA ASP A 323 -29.13 -16.03 16.63
C ASP A 323 -30.39 -15.33 17.18
N THR A 324 -30.32 -14.85 18.43
CA THR A 324 -31.33 -14.00 19.06
C THR A 324 -31.47 -12.61 18.42
N GLY A 325 -30.53 -12.22 17.54
CA GLY A 325 -30.44 -10.89 16.98
C GLY A 325 -29.82 -9.85 17.91
N LYS A 326 -29.25 -10.27 19.05
CA LYS A 326 -28.62 -9.39 20.04
C LYS A 326 -27.14 -9.74 20.26
N ILE A 327 -26.38 -8.79 20.80
CA ILE A 327 -25.01 -9.06 21.27
C ILE A 327 -25.03 -10.06 22.43
N ARG A 328 -23.93 -10.81 22.62
CA ARG A 328 -23.82 -11.77 23.74
C ARG A 328 -23.32 -11.10 25.02
N SER A 329 -22.49 -10.08 24.87
CA SER A 329 -21.98 -9.22 25.93
C SER A 329 -21.47 -7.91 25.32
N ASP A 330 -21.17 -6.91 26.15
CA ASP A 330 -20.64 -5.63 25.67
C ASP A 330 -19.35 -5.78 24.85
N ALA A 331 -18.60 -6.86 25.06
CA ALA A 331 -17.39 -7.22 24.31
C ALA A 331 -17.64 -7.49 22.80
N ASP A 332 -18.89 -7.73 22.41
CA ASP A 332 -19.34 -7.92 21.03
C ASP A 332 -19.72 -6.60 20.34
N PHE A 333 -19.59 -5.47 21.04
CA PHE A 333 -19.68 -4.14 20.43
C PHE A 333 -18.27 -3.57 20.24
N VAL A 334 -17.83 -3.48 19.00
CA VAL A 334 -16.48 -3.03 18.63
C VAL A 334 -16.53 -1.63 18.04
N PHE A 335 -15.77 -0.71 18.62
CA PHE A 335 -15.73 0.71 18.24
C PHE A 335 -14.41 1.35 18.75
N TYR A 336 -14.21 2.66 18.54
CA TYR A 336 -12.94 3.33 18.84
C TYR A 336 -12.42 3.15 20.29
N ASN A 337 -13.31 3.00 21.29
CA ASN A 337 -12.93 2.80 22.69
C ASN A 337 -12.83 1.33 23.10
N GLN A 338 -13.41 0.42 22.31
CA GLN A 338 -13.34 -1.02 22.50
C GLN A 338 -13.00 -1.69 21.17
N ARG A 339 -11.73 -1.56 20.78
CA ARG A 339 -11.29 -1.80 19.40
C ARG A 339 -11.19 -3.25 18.98
N VAL A 340 -11.20 -4.20 19.92
CA VAL A 340 -10.87 -5.60 19.62
C VAL A 340 -11.79 -6.52 20.41
N THR A 341 -12.39 -7.50 19.75
CA THR A 341 -13.10 -8.58 20.45
C THR A 341 -12.12 -9.43 21.26
N PRO A 342 -12.55 -10.07 22.36
CA PRO A 342 -11.67 -10.92 23.17
C PRO A 342 -10.98 -12.04 22.37
N ASP A 343 -11.65 -12.57 21.35
CA ASP A 343 -11.14 -13.60 20.44
C ASP A 343 -10.35 -13.04 19.24
N ARG A 344 -10.23 -11.71 19.14
CA ARG A 344 -9.52 -10.97 18.08
C ARG A 344 -10.05 -11.22 16.67
N THR A 345 -11.28 -11.74 16.56
CA THR A 345 -11.93 -12.00 15.28
C THR A 345 -12.47 -10.74 14.62
N VAL A 346 -12.71 -9.67 15.40
CA VAL A 346 -13.07 -8.35 14.88
C VAL A 346 -12.18 -7.27 15.51
N ILE A 347 -11.60 -6.43 14.65
CA ILE A 347 -10.63 -5.38 15.03
C ILE A 347 -11.01 -4.07 14.34
N HIS A 348 -11.23 -3.01 15.11
CA HIS A 348 -11.35 -1.62 14.67
C HIS A 348 -9.97 -0.94 14.71
N HIS A 349 -9.57 -0.33 13.61
CA HIS A 349 -8.22 0.24 13.43
C HIS A 349 -8.12 1.74 13.74
N GLY A 350 -9.23 2.37 14.14
CA GLY A 350 -9.32 3.81 14.37
C GLY A 350 -9.53 4.63 13.09
N GLU A 351 -9.73 5.93 13.28
CA GLU A 351 -9.69 6.93 12.23
C GLU A 351 -8.33 6.93 11.53
N GLN A 352 -8.37 6.86 10.20
CA GLN A 352 -7.22 7.02 9.33
C GLN A 352 -7.55 8.12 8.33
N THR A 353 -6.95 9.30 8.49
CA THR A 353 -6.94 10.30 7.42
C THR A 353 -5.98 9.82 6.34
N ILE A 354 -6.51 9.44 5.18
CA ILE A 354 -5.71 8.96 4.05
C ILE A 354 -5.60 10.08 3.01
N GLY A 355 -4.51 10.86 3.06
CA GLY A 355 -4.13 11.82 2.01
C GLY A 355 -4.51 13.29 2.26
N LEU A 356 -4.11 14.16 1.32
CA LEU A 356 -4.54 15.56 1.21
C LEU A 356 -5.92 15.61 0.57
N GLY A 357 -6.96 15.50 1.38
CA GLY A 357 -8.32 15.63 0.92
C GLY A 357 -9.29 15.69 2.07
N ASP A 358 -10.46 16.21 1.79
CA ASP A 358 -11.57 16.27 2.73
C ASP A 358 -12.13 14.88 3.05
N GLU A 359 -11.50 13.74 2.74
CA GLU A 359 -12.07 12.39 2.93
C GLU A 359 -11.43 11.67 4.13
N VAL A 360 -12.26 11.23 5.07
CA VAL A 360 -11.89 10.48 6.26
C VAL A 360 -12.26 9.01 6.08
N HIS A 361 -11.42 8.10 6.60
CA HIS A 361 -11.65 6.67 6.52
C HIS A 361 -11.54 5.98 7.88
N GLU A 362 -12.41 5.02 8.15
CA GLU A 362 -12.30 4.08 9.26
C GLU A 362 -12.31 2.64 8.77
N GLN A 363 -11.52 1.79 9.42
CA GLN A 363 -11.35 0.40 9.02
C GLN A 363 -11.70 -0.59 10.13
N ILE A 364 -12.44 -1.64 9.76
CA ILE A 364 -12.79 -2.77 10.61
C ILE A 364 -12.41 -4.07 9.90
N THR A 365 -11.57 -4.89 10.52
CA THR A 365 -11.24 -6.23 10.02
C THR A 365 -12.12 -7.28 10.70
N ILE A 366 -12.60 -8.26 9.93
CA ILE A 366 -13.46 -9.36 10.37
C ILE A 366 -12.89 -10.68 9.85
N ASP A 367 -12.51 -11.59 10.74
CA ASP A 367 -12.11 -12.96 10.42
C ASP A 367 -13.32 -13.89 10.44
N LEU A 368 -13.95 -14.10 9.28
CA LEU A 368 -15.12 -14.96 9.13
C LEU A 368 -14.83 -16.45 9.34
N ALA A 369 -13.55 -16.85 9.25
CA ALA A 369 -13.14 -18.23 9.50
C ALA A 369 -13.04 -18.50 11.01
N ALA A 370 -12.58 -17.51 11.78
CA ALA A 370 -12.39 -17.63 13.22
C ALA A 370 -13.60 -17.17 14.06
N LEU A 371 -14.59 -16.49 13.46
CA LEU A 371 -15.81 -16.06 14.17
C LEU A 371 -16.49 -17.23 14.90
N PRO A 372 -16.79 -17.10 16.21
CA PRO A 372 -17.48 -18.13 16.97
C PRO A 372 -18.79 -18.56 16.31
N ALA A 373 -19.15 -19.83 16.44
CA ALA A 373 -20.40 -20.36 15.90
C ALA A 373 -21.64 -19.66 16.50
N SER A 374 -21.52 -19.13 17.72
CA SER A 374 -22.57 -18.34 18.37
C SER A 374 -22.73 -16.93 17.79
N VAL A 375 -21.85 -16.47 16.90
CA VAL A 375 -22.02 -15.24 16.12
C VAL A 375 -22.59 -15.61 14.75
N THR A 376 -23.82 -15.21 14.51
CA THR A 376 -24.55 -15.50 13.26
C THR A 376 -24.49 -14.34 12.27
N ARG A 377 -24.24 -13.13 12.79
CA ARG A 377 -24.21 -11.89 12.00
C ARG A 377 -23.25 -10.87 12.63
N VAL A 378 -22.55 -10.12 11.78
CA VAL A 378 -21.79 -8.91 12.16
C VAL A 378 -22.43 -7.73 11.44
N VAL A 379 -22.93 -6.75 12.19
CA VAL A 379 -23.51 -5.52 11.66
C VAL A 379 -22.47 -4.43 11.67
N ILE A 380 -22.31 -3.71 10.56
CA ILE A 380 -21.46 -2.53 10.47
C ILE A 380 -22.34 -1.30 10.52
N ALA A 381 -22.05 -0.42 11.47
CA ALA A 381 -22.77 0.82 11.70
C ALA A 381 -21.83 2.03 11.63
N ALA A 382 -22.40 3.20 11.35
CA ALA A 382 -21.75 4.49 11.58
C ALA A 382 -22.63 5.34 12.49
N SER A 383 -22.03 6.11 13.39
CA SER A 383 -22.72 7.05 14.28
C SER A 383 -22.04 8.41 14.30
N ILE A 384 -22.80 9.45 14.59
CA ILE A 384 -22.29 10.82 14.76
C ILE A 384 -22.66 11.35 16.15
N ASP A 385 -21.67 11.84 16.90
CA ASP A 385 -21.91 12.38 18.25
C ASP A 385 -22.55 13.78 18.21
N GLN A 386 -22.00 14.68 17.38
CA GLN A 386 -22.50 16.04 17.24
C GLN A 386 -23.09 16.28 15.84
N GLY A 387 -24.39 16.61 15.79
CA GLY A 387 -25.13 16.80 14.54
C GLY A 387 -25.92 15.56 14.11
N ASP A 388 -26.08 15.41 12.79
CA ASP A 388 -26.78 14.31 12.12
C ASP A 388 -26.19 14.08 10.72
N PHE A 389 -26.54 12.95 10.10
CA PHE A 389 -26.00 12.56 8.81
C PHE A 389 -26.53 13.38 7.62
N SER A 390 -27.46 14.34 7.81
CA SER A 390 -27.94 15.20 6.73
C SER A 390 -26.84 16.10 6.16
N SER A 391 -25.81 16.37 6.96
CA SER A 391 -24.69 17.25 6.62
C SER A 391 -23.42 16.49 6.20
N VAL A 392 -23.42 15.15 6.27
CA VAL A 392 -22.26 14.31 5.96
C VAL A 392 -22.31 13.89 4.50
N ASP A 393 -21.35 14.37 3.72
CA ASP A 393 -21.23 14.06 2.30
C ASP A 393 -20.38 12.81 2.05
N GLY A 394 -20.67 12.10 0.95
CA GLY A 394 -19.79 11.03 0.46
C GLY A 394 -19.74 9.77 1.31
N LEU A 395 -20.65 9.58 2.29
CA LEU A 395 -20.68 8.39 3.13
C LEU A 395 -20.76 7.11 2.29
N ARG A 396 -19.77 6.24 2.46
CA ARG A 396 -19.59 5.01 1.70
C ARG A 396 -19.05 3.90 2.58
N LEU A 397 -19.49 2.67 2.33
CA LEU A 397 -18.81 1.47 2.82
C LEU A 397 -18.22 0.70 1.64
N ARG A 398 -17.00 0.20 1.83
CA ARG A 398 -16.28 -0.74 0.94
C ARG A 398 -15.89 -1.98 1.76
N ALA A 399 -16.01 -3.17 1.20
CA ALA A 399 -15.52 -4.39 1.83
C ALA A 399 -14.58 -5.14 0.87
N ASP A 400 -13.40 -5.49 1.36
CA ASP A 400 -12.34 -6.17 0.61
C ASP A 400 -11.89 -7.42 1.34
N ARG A 401 -11.71 -8.52 0.61
CA ARG A 401 -11.14 -9.74 1.16
C ARG A 401 -9.61 -9.62 1.17
N CYS A 402 -8.98 -9.94 2.29
CA CYS A 402 -7.54 -10.16 2.34
C CYS A 402 -7.23 -11.49 1.63
N ALA A 403 -6.90 -11.45 0.34
CA ALA A 403 -6.72 -12.68 -0.44
C ALA A 403 -5.34 -13.32 -0.24
N GLY A 404 -5.32 -14.54 0.29
CA GLY A 404 -4.38 -15.58 -0.10
C GLY A 404 -5.01 -16.45 -1.20
N SER A 405 -4.23 -16.73 -2.25
CA SER A 405 -4.44 -17.66 -3.38
C SER A 405 -5.72 -17.54 -4.24
N SER A 406 -5.48 -17.48 -5.56
CA SER A 406 -6.44 -17.68 -6.64
C SER A 406 -6.91 -19.13 -6.69
N GLU A 407 -8.18 -19.38 -6.39
CA GLU A 407 -9.00 -20.43 -7.00
C GLU A 407 -10.50 -20.10 -6.80
N SER A 408 -11.26 -20.18 -7.89
CA SER A 408 -12.63 -19.69 -8.11
C SER A 408 -12.80 -18.18 -8.20
N LEU A 409 -12.97 -17.73 -9.44
CA LEU A 409 -13.74 -16.55 -9.76
C LEU A 409 -15.21 -16.89 -9.48
N ASP A 410 -15.71 -16.64 -8.26
CA ASP A 410 -17.13 -16.37 -8.09
C ASP A 410 -17.47 -15.55 -6.82
N ILE A 411 -17.83 -14.29 -7.10
CA ILE A 411 -18.57 -13.33 -6.27
C ILE A 411 -17.79 -12.67 -5.11
N ALA A 412 -17.05 -11.58 -5.42
CA ALA A 412 -16.97 -10.33 -4.64
C ALA A 412 -15.83 -9.39 -5.12
N GLY A 413 -16.12 -8.48 -6.04
CA GLY A 413 -15.34 -7.23 -6.14
C GLY A 413 -15.65 -6.33 -4.92
N PRO A 414 -14.98 -5.16 -4.77
CA PRO A 414 -15.33 -4.22 -3.69
C PRO A 414 -16.82 -3.87 -3.75
N VAL A 415 -17.49 -4.03 -2.61
CA VAL A 415 -18.91 -3.72 -2.46
C VAL A 415 -19.06 -2.27 -2.05
N SER A 416 -19.60 -1.40 -2.91
CA SER A 416 -19.76 0.03 -2.63
C SER A 416 -21.23 0.45 -2.47
N PHE A 417 -21.50 1.18 -1.38
CA PHE A 417 -22.80 1.78 -1.07
C PHE A 417 -22.72 3.31 -1.09
N PRO A 418 -23.20 3.99 -2.14
CA PRO A 418 -23.48 5.41 -2.04
C PRO A 418 -24.81 5.60 -1.31
N LEU A 419 -24.79 6.19 -0.10
CA LEU A 419 -26.02 6.57 0.59
C LEU A 419 -26.47 7.93 0.03
N HIS A 420 -27.61 7.93 -0.65
CA HIS A 420 -28.22 9.17 -1.15
C HIS A 420 -29.47 9.46 -0.30
N ARG A 421 -29.37 10.53 0.51
CA ARG A 421 -30.39 11.07 1.44
C ARG A 421 -30.44 10.39 2.81
N LEU A 422 -29.64 10.93 3.71
CA LEU A 422 -29.75 10.72 5.14
C LEU A 422 -30.44 11.99 5.69
N GLY A 423 -31.49 11.80 6.47
CA GLY A 423 -32.26 12.87 7.11
C GLY A 423 -31.67 13.20 8.47
N VAL A 424 -32.52 13.25 9.50
CA VAL A 424 -32.13 13.63 10.88
C VAL A 424 -31.49 12.48 11.68
N GLU A 425 -31.04 11.43 11.00
CA GLU A 425 -30.49 10.25 11.68
C GLU A 425 -29.09 10.51 12.22
N ARG A 426 -28.84 9.97 13.42
CA ARG A 426 -27.57 10.10 14.16
C ARG A 426 -26.77 8.81 14.20
N ALA A 427 -27.35 7.70 13.73
CA ALA A 427 -26.67 6.45 13.48
C ALA A 427 -27.28 5.73 12.27
N ILE A 428 -26.49 4.93 11.55
CA ILE A 428 -26.91 4.21 10.35
C ILE A 428 -26.30 2.81 10.36
N LEU A 429 -27.12 1.80 10.09
CA LEU A 429 -26.66 0.46 9.75
C LEU A 429 -26.29 0.44 8.27
N LEU A 430 -24.99 0.28 7.99
CA LEU A 430 -24.45 0.34 6.63
C LEU A 430 -24.63 -1.00 5.92
N ALA A 431 -24.14 -2.06 6.56
CA ALA A 431 -24.15 -3.41 6.02
C ALA A 431 -24.23 -4.45 7.13
N GLU A 432 -24.52 -5.68 6.74
CA GLU A 432 -24.30 -6.84 7.60
C GLU A 432 -23.59 -7.94 6.83
N VAL A 433 -22.76 -8.68 7.57
CA VAL A 433 -22.21 -9.96 7.15
C VAL A 433 -22.91 -11.04 7.95
N TYR A 434 -23.53 -12.03 7.31
CA TYR A 434 -24.37 -13.00 8.00
C TYR A 434 -24.25 -14.40 7.41
N ARG A 435 -24.46 -15.41 8.27
CA ARG A 435 -24.49 -16.82 7.87
C ARG A 435 -25.84 -17.15 7.23
N ARG A 436 -25.83 -17.82 6.07
CA ARG A 436 -27.02 -18.38 5.42
C ARG A 436 -26.67 -19.66 4.70
N ASN A 437 -27.42 -20.74 4.97
CA ASN A 437 -27.26 -22.04 4.32
C ASN A 437 -25.80 -22.58 4.35
N GLY A 438 -25.10 -22.40 5.48
CA GLY A 438 -23.71 -22.86 5.65
C GLY A 438 -22.64 -21.96 5.02
N GLY A 439 -23.01 -20.87 4.35
CA GLY A 439 -22.07 -19.88 3.80
C GLY A 439 -22.26 -18.48 4.39
N TRP A 440 -21.36 -17.55 4.02
CA TRP A 440 -21.46 -16.14 4.40
C TRP A 440 -22.04 -15.30 3.26
N ARG A 441 -22.77 -14.25 3.63
CA ARG A 441 -23.30 -13.24 2.71
C ARG A 441 -23.07 -11.86 3.29
N ILE A 442 -22.90 -10.87 2.43
CA ILE A 442 -22.98 -9.45 2.79
C ILE A 442 -24.26 -8.85 2.23
N ARG A 443 -24.97 -8.05 3.04
CA ARG A 443 -26.18 -7.33 2.64
C ARG A 443 -26.03 -5.83 2.91
N ALA A 444 -26.47 -5.03 1.93
CA ALA A 444 -26.71 -3.61 2.05
C ALA A 444 -27.90 -3.35 2.97
N ILE A 445 -27.77 -2.49 3.98
CA ILE A 445 -28.91 -2.13 4.85
C ILE A 445 -29.37 -0.72 4.54
N GLY A 446 -28.60 0.30 4.94
CA GLY A 446 -28.97 1.72 4.78
C GLY A 446 -30.12 2.15 5.71
N GLN A 447 -30.22 1.57 6.91
CA GLN A 447 -31.26 1.90 7.89
C GLN A 447 -30.74 2.90 8.91
N GLY A 448 -31.39 4.06 9.01
CA GLY A 448 -31.01 5.10 9.96
C GLY A 448 -31.78 5.05 11.29
N TYR A 449 -31.19 5.67 12.31
CA TYR A 449 -31.68 5.79 13.68
C TYR A 449 -31.61 7.26 14.11
N ALA A 450 -32.77 7.89 14.31
CA ALA A 450 -32.89 9.29 14.74
C ALA A 450 -32.35 9.52 16.17
N ASP A 451 -32.48 8.51 17.02
CA ASP A 451 -31.98 8.47 18.39
C ASP A 451 -30.51 8.00 18.51
N GLY A 452 -29.82 7.85 17.38
CA GLY A 452 -28.40 7.56 17.31
C GLY A 452 -28.02 6.20 17.89
N LEU A 453 -26.84 6.13 18.49
CA LEU A 453 -26.31 4.89 19.05
C LEU A 453 -27.20 4.31 20.15
N ALA A 454 -27.98 5.13 20.85
CA ALA A 454 -28.94 4.66 21.84
C ALA A 454 -30.07 3.81 21.24
N GLY A 455 -30.46 4.08 19.99
CA GLY A 455 -31.43 3.26 19.26
C GLY A 455 -30.85 1.90 18.88
N ILE A 456 -29.64 1.90 18.34
CA ILE A 456 -28.87 0.68 18.04
C ILE A 456 -28.68 -0.15 19.33
N ALA A 457 -28.31 0.49 20.44
CA ALA A 457 -28.12 -0.18 21.72
C ALA A 457 -29.40 -0.88 22.20
N ARG A 458 -30.56 -0.23 22.10
CA ARG A 458 -31.85 -0.81 22.48
C ARG A 458 -32.24 -2.01 21.60
N ASP A 459 -32.04 -1.89 20.29
CA ASP A 459 -32.43 -2.94 19.34
C ASP A 459 -31.52 -4.17 19.42
N PHE A 460 -30.21 -3.97 19.61
CA PHE A 460 -29.22 -5.04 19.62
C PHE A 460 -28.77 -5.49 21.01
N GLY A 461 -29.32 -4.90 22.07
CA GLY A 461 -29.07 -5.31 23.46
C GLY A 461 -27.72 -4.89 24.01
N VAL A 462 -27.18 -3.75 23.57
CA VAL A 462 -25.98 -3.13 24.15
C VAL A 462 -26.34 -2.48 25.48
N HIS A 463 -25.60 -2.78 26.54
CA HIS A 463 -25.72 -2.06 27.81
C HIS A 463 -24.88 -0.78 27.74
N VAL A 464 -25.52 0.38 27.94
CA VAL A 464 -24.89 1.71 27.89
C VAL A 464 -24.58 2.20 29.30
#